data_AF-G5SUA6-F1
#
_entry.id   AF-G5SUA6-F1
#
_cell.length_a   1.000
_cell.length_b   1.000
_cell.length_c   1.000
_cell.angle_alpha   90.00
_cell.angle_beta   90.00
_cell.angle_gamma   90.00
#
_symmetry.space_group_name_H-M   'P 1'
#
loop_
_entity.id
_entity.type
_entity.pdbx_description
1 polymer ?
#
loop_
_entity_poly.entity_id
_entity_poly.type
_entity_poly.pdbx_seq_one_letter_code
_entity_poly.pdbx_strand_id
1 'polypeptide(L)'
;MKHIAFHKVYWPSGRFAVMPVITVDEKGFYQSYCILTGEMPAVIWNGGIGLLLPPDVVPQPSDCIAALLRKANPDIGPDALRLWRADGLPADADILTPVIRWYPVF
;
A
#
# COMPACT_ATOMS: atom_id res chain seq x y z
N MET A 1 12.64 -10.82 -3.28
CA MET A 1 11.31 -10.54 -2.67
C MET A 1 11.51 -9.79 -1.37
N LYS A 2 10.55 -8.95 -0.96
CA LYS A 2 10.56 -8.24 0.34
C LYS A 2 9.20 -8.39 1.03
N HIS A 3 9.22 -8.48 2.35
CA HIS A 3 8.02 -8.51 3.20
C HIS A 3 7.95 -7.23 4.00
N ILE A 4 6.83 -6.53 3.95
CA ILE A 4 6.72 -5.17 4.49
C ILE A 4 5.45 -5.03 5.28
N ALA A 5 5.58 -4.68 6.56
CA ALA A 5 4.46 -4.47 7.46
C ALA A 5 4.00 -3.02 7.46
N PHE A 6 2.70 -2.84 7.36
CA PHE A 6 2.00 -1.56 7.51
C PHE A 6 0.94 -1.69 8.59
N HIS A 7 0.45 -0.57 9.12
CA HIS A 7 -0.74 -0.61 9.97
C HIS A 7 -2.01 -0.81 9.15
N LYS A 8 -2.05 -0.24 7.94
CA LYS A 8 -3.19 -0.35 7.05
C LYS A 8 -2.73 -0.32 5.59
N VAL A 9 -3.32 -1.16 4.74
CA VAL A 9 -3.08 -1.14 3.29
C VAL A 9 -4.40 -1.08 2.54
N TYR A 10 -4.49 -0.16 1.58
CA TYR A 10 -5.68 0.06 0.75
C TYR A 10 -5.51 -0.48 -0.67
N TRP A 11 -6.58 -1.06 -1.22
CA TRP A 11 -6.60 -1.70 -2.53
C TRP A 11 -7.64 -1.05 -3.46
N PRO A 12 -7.44 -1.07 -4.80
CA PRO A 12 -8.40 -0.54 -5.77
C PRO A 12 -9.81 -1.15 -5.66
N SER A 13 -9.90 -2.41 -5.27
CA SER A 13 -11.18 -3.11 -5.07
C SER A 13 -12.00 -2.61 -3.86
N GLY A 14 -11.54 -1.59 -3.15
CA GLY A 14 -12.15 -1.08 -1.91
C GLY A 14 -11.84 -1.93 -0.67
N ARG A 15 -11.10 -3.03 -0.83
CA ARG A 15 -10.60 -3.84 0.28
C ARG A 15 -9.48 -3.12 1.02
N PHE A 16 -9.42 -3.32 2.33
CA PHE A 16 -8.27 -2.96 3.14
C PHE A 16 -8.02 -4.01 4.22
N ALA A 17 -6.78 -4.11 4.68
CA ALA A 17 -6.38 -4.97 5.78
C ALA A 17 -5.67 -4.14 6.86
N VAL A 18 -5.87 -4.54 8.12
CA VAL A 18 -5.21 -3.96 9.30
C VAL A 18 -4.06 -4.86 9.72
N MET A 19 -2.92 -4.26 10.07
CA MET A 19 -1.66 -4.95 10.32
C MET A 19 -1.21 -5.90 9.19
N PRO A 20 -1.35 -5.54 7.89
CA PRO A 20 -0.96 -6.43 6.81
C PRO A 20 0.57 -6.43 6.61
N VAL A 21 1.10 -7.61 6.31
CA VAL A 21 2.41 -7.79 5.70
C VAL A 21 2.19 -8.00 4.21
N ILE A 22 2.70 -7.09 3.39
CA ILE A 22 2.66 -7.20 1.94
C ILE A 22 3.98 -7.78 1.44
N THR A 23 3.88 -8.84 0.64
CA THR A 23 5.01 -9.40 -0.09
C THR A 23 5.04 -8.81 -1.48
N VAL A 24 6.22 -8.32 -1.86
CA VAL A 24 6.47 -7.70 -3.17
C VAL A 24 7.72 -8.29 -3.81
N ASP A 25 7.74 -8.29 -5.15
CA ASP A 25 8.91 -8.67 -5.94
C ASP A 25 10.02 -7.59 -5.86
N GLU A 26 11.08 -7.72 -6.67
CA GLU A 26 12.20 -6.77 -6.68
C GLU A 26 11.88 -5.42 -7.33
N LYS A 27 10.77 -5.32 -8.06
CA LYS A 27 10.30 -4.11 -8.74
C LYS A 27 9.15 -3.42 -7.97
N GLY A 28 8.59 -4.11 -6.99
CA GLY A 28 7.53 -3.65 -6.11
C GLY A 28 6.13 -4.05 -6.48
N PHE A 29 5.99 -5.04 -7.35
CA PHE A 29 4.71 -5.63 -7.64
C PHE A 29 4.30 -6.60 -6.55
N TYR A 30 3.04 -6.50 -6.15
CA TYR A 30 2.40 -7.34 -5.16
C TYR A 30 2.48 -8.81 -5.56
N GLN A 31 2.74 -9.67 -4.58
CA GLN A 31 2.77 -11.13 -4.75
C GLN A 31 1.77 -11.81 -3.81
N SER A 32 1.73 -11.38 -2.55
CA SER A 32 0.82 -11.94 -1.55
C SER A 32 0.66 -10.99 -0.36
N TYR A 33 -0.33 -11.27 0.49
CA TYR A 33 -0.42 -10.65 1.82
C TYR A 33 -0.73 -11.70 2.88
N CYS A 34 -0.33 -11.38 4.11
CA CYS A 34 -0.85 -12.02 5.31
C CYS A 34 -1.13 -10.96 6.37
N ILE A 35 -1.92 -11.32 7.39
CA ILE A 35 -2.17 -10.46 8.55
C ILE A 35 -1.13 -10.83 9.60
N LEU A 36 -0.44 -9.84 10.16
CA LEU A 36 0.53 -10.06 11.22
C LEU A 36 -0.19 -10.45 12.52
N THR A 37 -0.11 -11.72 12.91
CA THR A 37 -0.70 -12.25 14.16
C THR A 37 0.33 -12.57 15.24
N GLY A 38 1.62 -12.40 14.94
CA GLY A 38 2.74 -12.71 15.82
C GLY A 38 4.06 -12.26 15.20
N GLU A 39 5.18 -12.63 15.83
CA GLU A 39 6.50 -12.28 15.33
C GLU A 39 6.78 -12.99 13.99
N MET A 40 7.24 -12.21 13.00
CA MET A 40 7.63 -12.73 11.68
C MET A 40 9.06 -12.25 11.37
N PRO A 41 10.03 -13.17 11.19
CA PRO A 41 11.40 -12.80 10.87
C PRO A 41 11.50 -12.17 9.47
N ALA A 42 12.48 -11.29 9.28
CA ALA A 42 12.80 -10.62 8.01
C ALA A 42 11.69 -9.70 7.42
N VAL A 43 10.70 -9.30 8.22
CA VAL A 43 9.71 -8.29 7.84
C VAL A 43 10.25 -6.88 8.08
N ILE A 44 10.21 -6.04 7.06
CA ILE A 44 10.54 -4.62 7.15
C ILE A 44 9.33 -3.89 7.73
N TRP A 45 9.50 -3.35 8.94
CA TRP A 45 8.47 -2.51 9.56
C TRP A 45 8.48 -1.12 8.95
N ASN A 46 7.49 -0.84 8.11
CA ASN A 46 7.32 0.49 7.54
C ASN A 46 6.45 1.39 8.44
N GLY A 47 5.49 0.79 9.13
CA GLY A 47 4.48 1.55 9.86
C GLY A 47 3.55 2.34 8.93
N GLY A 48 2.66 3.14 9.51
CA GLY A 48 1.71 3.98 8.75
C GLY A 48 0.86 3.22 7.73
N ILE A 49 0.67 3.85 6.56
CA ILE A 49 -0.28 3.41 5.53
C ILE A 49 0.44 3.04 4.22
N GLY A 50 0.03 1.91 3.65
CA GLY A 50 0.40 1.47 2.30
C GLY A 50 -0.78 1.57 1.33
N LEU A 51 -0.47 1.71 0.04
CA LEU A 51 -1.45 1.78 -1.03
C LEU A 51 -0.98 0.94 -2.22
N LEU A 52 -1.83 0.05 -2.69
CA LEU A 52 -1.60 -0.70 -3.92
C LEU A 52 -2.24 0.04 -5.10
N LEU A 53 -1.45 0.32 -6.14
CA LEU A 53 -1.91 1.02 -7.34
C LEU A 53 -1.51 0.28 -8.61
N PRO A 54 -2.33 0.35 -9.67
CA PRO A 54 -1.92 -0.01 -11.02
C PRO A 54 -0.66 0.76 -11.45
N PRO A 55 0.18 0.20 -12.34
CA PRO A 55 1.46 0.80 -12.73
C PRO A 55 1.31 2.12 -13.50
N ASP A 56 0.16 2.35 -14.14
CA ASP A 56 -0.20 3.58 -14.83
C ASP A 56 -0.68 4.69 -13.89
N VAL A 57 -0.99 4.36 -12.62
CA VAL A 57 -1.42 5.33 -11.61
C VAL A 57 -0.24 5.65 -10.68
N VAL A 58 0.44 6.77 -10.96
CA VAL A 58 1.56 7.26 -10.15
C VAL A 58 1.08 8.36 -9.19
N PRO A 59 1.11 8.13 -7.86
CA PRO A 59 0.59 9.08 -6.90
C PRO A 59 1.47 10.32 -6.77
N GLN A 60 0.86 11.49 -6.65
CA GLN A 60 1.52 12.78 -6.52
C GLN A 60 1.41 13.33 -5.10
N PRO A 61 2.28 14.28 -4.70
CA PRO A 61 2.07 15.05 -3.48
C PRO A 61 0.66 15.66 -3.45
N SER A 62 0.05 15.65 -2.27
CA SER A 62 -1.33 16.08 -1.99
C SER A 62 -2.44 15.20 -2.54
N ASP A 63 -2.15 14.14 -3.31
CA ASP A 63 -3.19 13.14 -3.63
C ASP A 63 -3.65 12.47 -2.32
N CYS A 64 -4.98 12.38 -2.16
CA CYS A 64 -5.57 11.55 -1.12
C CYS A 64 -5.78 10.12 -1.64
N ILE A 65 -5.77 9.16 -0.72
CA ILE A 65 -5.96 7.73 -1.02
C ILE A 65 -7.27 7.51 -1.77
N ALA A 66 -8.36 8.15 -1.34
CA ALA A 66 -9.68 8.04 -1.98
C ALA A 66 -9.68 8.50 -3.44
N ALA A 67 -8.89 9.53 -3.79
CA ALA A 67 -8.79 10.00 -5.17
C ALA A 67 -8.02 8.99 -6.03
N LEU A 68 -6.94 8.41 -5.51
CA LEU A 68 -6.14 7.41 -6.19
C LEU A 68 -6.90 6.10 -6.41
N LEU A 69 -7.65 5.64 -5.40
CA LEU A 69 -8.51 4.46 -5.52
C LEU A 69 -9.61 4.63 -6.58
N ARG A 70 -10.18 5.84 -6.72
CA ARG A 70 -11.17 6.14 -7.77
C ARG A 70 -10.58 6.18 -9.18
N LYS A 71 -9.29 6.51 -9.31
CA LYS A 71 -8.58 6.50 -10.59
C LYS A 71 -8.18 5.08 -11.01
N ALA A 72 -8.02 4.17 -10.06
CA ALA A 72 -7.60 2.80 -10.32
C ALA A 72 -8.75 1.94 -10.85
N ASN A 73 -8.47 1.12 -11.87
CA ASN A 73 -9.43 0.12 -12.35
C ASN A 73 -9.52 -1.04 -11.34
N PRO A 74 -10.70 -1.31 -10.74
CA PRO A 74 -10.85 -2.37 -9.72
C PRO A 74 -10.73 -3.79 -10.28
N ASP A 75 -10.84 -3.96 -11.61
CA ASP A 75 -10.76 -5.27 -12.28
C ASP A 75 -9.32 -5.71 -12.55
N ILE A 76 -8.34 -4.87 -12.23
CA ILE A 76 -6.92 -5.22 -12.34
C ILE A 76 -6.57 -6.28 -11.30
N GLY A 77 -5.97 -7.38 -11.77
CA GLY A 77 -5.47 -8.46 -10.92
C GLY A 77 -4.45 -7.95 -9.88
N PRO A 78 -4.45 -8.50 -8.67
CA PRO A 78 -3.62 -8.00 -7.57
C PRO A 78 -2.12 -8.11 -7.87
N ASP A 79 -1.70 -9.10 -8.67
CA ASP A 79 -0.34 -9.32 -9.17
C ASP A 79 0.19 -8.19 -10.06
N ALA A 80 -0.70 -7.39 -10.65
CA ALA A 80 -0.33 -6.22 -11.44
C ALA A 80 -0.21 -4.92 -10.61
N LEU A 81 -0.44 -4.96 -9.30
CA LEU A 81 -0.41 -3.76 -8.44
C LEU A 81 0.98 -3.49 -7.87
N ARG A 82 1.41 -2.23 -7.91
CA ARG A 82 2.64 -1.75 -7.30
C ARG A 82 2.36 -1.14 -5.92
N LEU A 83 3.24 -1.41 -4.96
CA LEU A 83 3.13 -0.92 -3.60
C LEU A 83 3.76 0.46 -3.42
N TRP A 84 2.98 1.37 -2.83
CA TRP A 84 3.37 2.71 -2.45
C TRP A 84 3.21 2.90 -0.94
N ARG A 85 4.12 3.68 -0.36
CA ARG A 85 4.08 4.12 1.04
C ARG A 85 3.65 5.58 1.07
N ALA A 86 2.68 5.90 1.95
CA ALA A 86 2.42 7.28 2.35
C ALA A 86 3.43 7.71 3.43
N ASP A 87 4.09 8.84 3.25
CA ASP A 87 5.02 9.39 4.24
C ASP A 87 4.33 10.33 5.22
N GLY A 88 4.72 10.25 6.50
CA GLY A 88 4.18 11.09 7.56
C GLY A 88 2.70 10.85 7.90
N LEU A 89 2.05 9.86 7.30
CA LEU A 89 0.63 9.58 7.52
C LEU A 89 0.44 8.61 8.70
N PRO A 90 -0.32 8.98 9.75
CA PRO A 90 -0.53 8.12 10.90
C PRO A 90 -1.43 6.91 10.55
N ALA A 91 -1.41 5.89 11.40
CA ALA A 91 -2.09 4.62 11.17
C ALA A 91 -3.63 4.73 11.07
N ASP A 92 -4.20 5.75 11.69
CA ASP A 92 -5.63 6.05 11.79
C ASP A 92 -6.10 7.12 10.80
N ALA A 93 -5.23 7.59 9.90
CA ALA A 93 -5.64 8.54 8.88
C ALA A 93 -6.73 7.96 7.96
N ASP A 94 -7.71 8.79 7.66
CA ASP A 94 -8.79 8.46 6.74
C ASP A 94 -8.32 8.52 5.28
N ILE A 95 -9.15 7.99 4.37
CA ILE A 95 -8.85 7.97 2.94
C ILE A 95 -8.89 9.36 2.28
N LEU A 96 -9.46 10.36 2.96
CA LEU A 96 -9.59 11.73 2.46
C LEU A 96 -8.38 12.59 2.80
N THR A 97 -7.53 12.11 3.71
CA THR A 97 -6.34 12.81 4.16
C THR A 97 -5.34 12.98 3.00
N PRO A 98 -4.97 14.22 2.64
CA PRO A 98 -3.95 14.48 1.64
C PRO A 98 -2.58 13.97 2.10
N VAL A 99 -1.84 13.31 1.19
CA VAL A 99 -0.53 12.77 1.52
C VAL A 99 0.57 13.72 1.07
N ILE A 100 1.43 14.13 1.99
CA ILE A 100 2.52 15.10 1.72
C ILE A 100 3.53 14.52 0.73
N ARG A 101 3.81 13.22 0.82
CA ARG A 101 4.74 12.54 -0.07
C ARG A 101 4.44 11.05 -0.18
N TRP A 102 4.60 10.53 -1.38
CA TRP A 102 4.55 9.10 -1.67
C TRP A 102 5.94 8.58 -1.99
N TYR A 103 6.23 7.36 -1.55
CA TYR A 103 7.44 6.65 -1.97
C TYR A 103 7.05 5.33 -2.64
N PRO A 104 7.64 5.01 -3.81
CA PRO A 104 7.63 3.64 -4.27
C PRO A 104 8.49 2.84 -3.29
N VAL A 105 8.12 1.59 -3.07
CA VAL A 105 8.88 0.71 -2.17
C VAL A 105 10.22 0.24 -2.81
N PHE A 106 10.51 0.70 -4.04
CA PHE A 106 11.67 0.36 -4.87
C PHE A 106 12.07 1.52 -5.76
#